data_AF-A0A0F9HW86-F1
#
_entry.id   AF-A0A0F9HW86-F1
#
_cell.length_a   1.000
_cell.length_b   1.000
_cell.length_c   1.000
_cell.angle_alpha   90.00
_cell.angle_beta   90.00
_cell.angle_gamma   90.00
#
_symmetry.space_group_name_H-M   'P 1'
#
loop_
_entity.id
_entity.type
_entity.pdbx_description
1 polymer ?
#
loop_
_entity_poly.entity_id
_entity_poly.type
_entity_poly.pdbx_seq_one_letter_code
_entity_poly.pdbx_strand_id
1 'polypeptide(L)'
;MSVYGEWKAATISAGGTSSSEVDLGRSYDFLEIQIPTLISCTIKLQVAEKTSGTFRDLGDGITTASGTHNYHDVLNLGGWQYIKVVASATQTATDRAIRVRGMRY
;
A
#
# COMPACT_ATOMS: atom_id res chain seq x y z
N MET A 1 -0.40 13.61 -19.82
CA MET A 1 -0.74 14.57 -18.74
C MET A 1 -1.03 13.71 -17.55
N SER A 2 -0.22 13.82 -16.51
CA SER A 2 -0.27 12.87 -15.41
C SER A 2 -1.63 12.90 -14.72
N VAL A 3 -2.31 11.76 -14.70
CA VAL A 3 -3.58 11.55 -14.01
C VAL A 3 -3.28 10.92 -12.66
N TYR A 4 -3.72 11.61 -11.61
CA TYR A 4 -3.63 11.11 -10.24
C TYR A 4 -5.02 10.68 -9.76
N GLY A 5 -5.08 9.53 -9.10
CA GLY A 5 -6.23 9.12 -8.33
C GLY A 5 -6.34 9.87 -7.00
N GLU A 6 -7.47 9.69 -6.33
CA GLU A 6 -7.65 10.20 -4.97
C GLU A 6 -6.78 9.43 -3.97
N TRP A 7 -6.37 10.12 -2.91
CA TRP A 7 -5.71 9.48 -1.78
C TRP A 7 -6.69 8.59 -1.02
N LYS A 8 -6.34 7.32 -0.85
CA LYS A 8 -7.08 6.33 -0.09
C LYS A 8 -6.24 5.80 1.06
N ALA A 9 -6.88 5.37 2.14
CA ALA A 9 -6.18 4.85 3.32
C ALA A 9 -6.25 3.32 3.34
N ALA A 10 -5.10 2.67 3.19
CA ALA A 10 -4.87 1.26 3.51
C ALA A 10 -4.49 1.15 4.99
N THR A 11 -5.50 0.99 5.87
CA THR A 11 -5.25 0.88 7.31
C THR A 11 -4.96 -0.56 7.71
N ILE A 12 -3.82 -0.78 8.36
CA ILE A 12 -3.48 -2.07 8.98
C ILE A 12 -4.18 -2.16 10.34
N SER A 13 -4.88 -3.27 10.59
CA SER A 13 -5.54 -3.52 11.88
C SER A 13 -4.52 -3.52 13.03
N ALA A 14 -4.95 -3.04 14.21
CA ALA A 14 -4.12 -3.10 15.40
C ALA A 14 -3.75 -4.56 15.73
N GLY A 15 -2.47 -4.85 15.88
CA GLY A 15 -2.03 -6.24 16.09
C GLY A 15 -2.05 -7.11 14.83
N GLY A 16 -2.42 -6.55 13.68
CA GLY A 16 -2.45 -7.22 12.38
C GLY A 16 -1.19 -6.97 11.54
N THR A 17 -1.12 -7.69 10.43
CA THR A 17 -0.03 -7.61 9.43
C THR A 17 -0.53 -7.19 8.05
N SER A 18 -1.84 -7.08 7.83
CA SER A 18 -2.41 -6.73 6.53
C SER A 18 -3.46 -5.63 6.65
N SER A 19 -3.56 -4.82 5.59
CA SER A 19 -4.61 -3.82 5.44
C SER A 19 -5.89 -4.42 4.87
N SER A 20 -6.98 -3.68 5.01
CA SER A 20 -8.17 -3.85 4.16
C SER A 20 -7.82 -3.69 2.68
N GLU A 21 -8.65 -4.27 1.81
CA GLU A 21 -8.53 -4.01 0.38
C GLU A 21 -8.81 -2.54 0.05
N VAL A 22 -8.01 -1.99 -0.84
CA VAL A 22 -8.20 -0.64 -1.38
C VAL A 22 -8.49 -0.76 -2.86
N ASP A 23 -9.67 -0.31 -3.25
CA ASP A 23 -10.04 -0.13 -4.65
C ASP A 23 -9.62 1.26 -5.10
N LEU A 24 -8.75 1.38 -6.11
CA LEU A 24 -8.33 2.66 -6.68
C LEU A 24 -9.39 3.29 -7.61
N GLY A 25 -10.44 2.55 -7.95
CA GLY A 25 -11.56 2.95 -8.82
C GLY A 25 -11.24 2.86 -10.32
N ARG A 26 -9.97 2.73 -10.69
CA ARG A 26 -9.47 2.53 -12.07
C ARG A 26 -8.14 1.77 -12.03
N SER A 27 -7.76 1.22 -13.18
CA SER A 27 -6.42 0.68 -13.42
C SER A 27 -5.39 1.80 -13.56
N TYR A 28 -4.33 1.75 -12.74
CA TYR A 28 -3.21 2.69 -12.79
C TYR A 28 -1.90 1.94 -13.06
N ASP A 29 -0.96 2.62 -13.73
CA ASP A 29 0.34 2.04 -14.06
C ASP A 29 1.29 2.13 -12.86
N PHE A 30 1.17 3.17 -12.05
CA PHE A 30 1.98 3.41 -10.86
C PHE A 30 1.10 3.59 -9.61
N LEU A 31 1.68 3.29 -8.45
CA LEU A 31 1.09 3.52 -7.14
C LEU A 31 2.02 4.39 -6.32
N GLU A 32 1.53 5.51 -5.84
CA GLU A 32 2.23 6.35 -4.89
C GLU A 32 1.75 6.02 -3.48
N ILE A 33 2.70 5.76 -2.59
CA ILE A 33 2.46 5.29 -1.23
C ILE A 33 3.13 6.22 -0.23
N GLN A 34 2.40 6.58 0.82
CA GLN A 34 2.89 7.33 1.96
C GLN A 34 2.65 6.50 3.22
N ILE A 35 3.75 6.08 3.82
CA ILE A 35 3.79 5.17 4.95
C ILE A 35 4.04 6.02 6.21
N PRO A 36 3.15 5.99 7.21
CA PRO A 36 3.37 6.68 8.48
C PRO A 36 4.51 6.01 9.26
N THR A 37 4.78 6.51 10.46
CA THR A 37 5.80 5.90 11.32
C THR A 37 5.32 4.55 11.85
N LEU A 38 5.79 3.47 11.24
CA LEU A 38 5.48 2.09 11.61
C LEU A 38 6.63 1.47 12.42
N ILE A 39 6.36 0.30 12.99
CA ILE A 39 7.40 -0.56 13.56
C ILE A 39 8.23 -1.12 12.40
N SER A 40 9.54 -1.25 12.59
CA SER A 40 10.47 -1.84 11.61
C SER A 40 9.86 -3.06 10.94
N CYS A 41 9.58 -2.95 9.65
CA CYS A 41 8.95 -4.02 8.89
C CYS A 41 9.20 -3.85 7.38
N THR A 42 9.12 -4.96 6.67
CA THR A 42 9.05 -4.95 5.21
C THR A 42 7.60 -4.89 4.79
N ILE A 43 7.26 -3.87 4.02
CA ILE A 43 5.95 -3.67 3.43
C ILE A 43 5.96 -4.23 2.02
N LYS A 44 5.04 -5.15 1.75
CA LYS A 44 4.77 -5.68 0.44
C LYS A 44 3.44 -5.16 -0.07
N LEU A 45 3.38 -4.93 -1.38
CA LEU A 45 2.13 -4.65 -2.05
C LEU A 45 1.58 -5.97 -2.59
N GLN A 46 0.30 -6.21 -2.34
CA GLN A 46 -0.44 -7.29 -2.98
C GLN A 46 -1.52 -6.70 -3.88
N VAL A 47 -1.77 -7.32 -5.02
CA VAL A 47 -2.75 -6.86 -6.01
C VAL A 47 -3.73 -7.97 -6.37
N ALA A 48 -4.93 -7.60 -6.82
CA ALA A 48 -5.96 -8.54 -7.27
C ALA A 48 -6.72 -8.03 -8.51
N GLU A 49 -7.23 -8.95 -9.34
CA GLU A 49 -7.95 -8.64 -10.59
C GLU A 49 -9.39 -8.18 -10.32
N LYS A 50 -9.92 -8.56 -9.16
CA LYS A 50 -11.30 -8.31 -8.75
C LYS A 50 -11.37 -8.05 -7.25
N THR A 51 -12.37 -7.28 -6.82
CA THR A 51 -12.68 -7.07 -5.40
C THR A 51 -12.87 -8.43 -4.70
N SER A 52 -12.37 -8.56 -3.48
CA SER A 52 -12.40 -9.82 -2.72
C SER A 52 -11.81 -11.02 -3.46
N GLY A 53 -10.94 -10.79 -4.45
CA GLY A 53 -10.25 -11.82 -5.22
C GLY A 53 -9.05 -12.43 -4.49
N THR A 54 -8.32 -13.27 -5.21
CA THR A 54 -7.03 -13.78 -4.74
C THR A 54 -5.97 -12.70 -4.93
N PHE A 55 -5.44 -12.21 -3.80
CA PHE A 55 -4.36 -11.23 -3.80
C PHE A 55 -3.02 -11.92 -4.03
N ARG A 56 -2.18 -11.34 -4.90
CA ARG A 56 -0.85 -11.83 -5.25
C ARG A 56 0.18 -10.77 -4.92
N ASP A 57 1.35 -11.18 -4.45
CA ASP A 57 2.47 -10.28 -4.19
C ASP A 57 2.93 -9.62 -5.49
N LEU A 58 3.03 -8.29 -5.48
CA LEU A 58 3.55 -7.50 -6.58
C LEU A 58 4.98 -7.07 -6.26
N GLY A 59 5.95 -7.79 -6.83
CA GLY A 59 7.37 -7.42 -6.78
C GLY A 59 8.00 -7.38 -5.38
N ASP A 60 9.16 -6.73 -5.30
CA ASP A 60 9.94 -6.61 -4.06
C ASP A 60 9.31 -5.60 -3.09
N GLY A 61 9.31 -5.97 -1.80
CA GLY A 61 8.74 -5.15 -0.74
C GLY A 61 9.66 -3.98 -0.35
N ILE A 62 9.05 -2.87 0.02
CA ILE A 62 9.72 -1.71 0.62
C ILE A 62 10.07 -2.07 2.08
N THR A 63 11.35 -2.05 2.44
CA THR A 63 11.74 -2.21 3.83
C THR A 63 11.78 -0.86 4.54
N THR A 64 10.89 -0.69 5.52
CA THR A 64 10.84 0.50 6.38
C THR A 64 11.49 0.20 7.72
N ALA A 65 12.43 1.05 8.15
CA ALA A 65 13.01 0.98 9.49
C ALA A 65 12.09 1.70 10.50
N SER A 66 12.19 1.33 11.78
CA SER A 66 11.47 2.04 12.84
C SER A 66 11.97 3.48 12.91
N GLY A 67 11.03 4.42 13.04
CA GLY A 67 11.36 5.84 13.11
C GLY A 67 11.69 6.47 11.75
N THR A 68 11.55 5.76 10.62
CA THR A 68 11.47 6.39 9.30
C THR A 68 10.16 7.17 9.22
N HIS A 69 10.16 8.40 9.71
CA HIS A 69 9.02 9.30 9.68
C HIS A 69 8.54 9.51 8.24
N ASN A 70 7.24 9.32 7.99
CA ASN A 70 6.55 9.63 6.73
C ASN A 70 7.34 9.24 5.46
N TYR A 71 7.62 7.95 5.31
CA TYR A 71 8.26 7.44 4.10
C TYR A 71 7.31 7.57 2.91
N HIS A 72 7.84 8.04 1.78
CA HIS A 72 7.07 8.27 0.57
C HIS A 72 7.78 7.66 -0.62
N ASP A 73 7.07 6.86 -1.42
CA ASP A 73 7.66 6.16 -2.57
C ASP A 73 6.63 5.91 -3.68
N VAL A 74 7.12 5.55 -4.87
CA VAL A 74 6.32 5.22 -6.04
C VAL A 74 6.66 3.81 -6.52
N LEU A 75 5.68 2.93 -6.46
CA LEU A 75 5.75 1.55 -6.90
C LEU A 75 5.16 1.40 -8.29
N ASN A 76 5.71 0.49 -9.10
CA ASN A 76 5.06 0.09 -10.34
C ASN A 76 3.85 -0.80 -9.99
N LEU A 77 2.66 -0.35 -10.36
CA LEU A 77 1.43 -1.07 -10.07
C LEU A 77 1.10 -2.06 -11.17
N GLY A 78 1.53 -1.85 -12.41
CA GLY A 78 1.34 -2.77 -13.53
C GLY A 78 -0.10 -2.86 -14.06
N GLY A 79 -0.91 -1.81 -13.88
CA GLY A 79 -2.28 -1.75 -14.41
C GLY A 79 -3.36 -2.32 -13.49
N TRP A 80 -3.00 -2.66 -12.25
CA TRP A 80 -3.93 -3.25 -11.28
C TRP A 80 -4.82 -2.17 -10.63
N GLN A 81 -6.01 -2.56 -10.18
CA GLN A 81 -6.98 -1.66 -9.56
C GLN A 81 -7.12 -1.91 -8.05
N TYR A 82 -7.11 -3.18 -7.64
CA TYR A 82 -7.31 -3.57 -6.24
C TYR A 82 -5.98 -3.90 -5.60
N ILE A 83 -5.70 -3.26 -4.45
CA ILE A 83 -4.44 -3.42 -3.74
C ILE A 83 -4.66 -3.73 -2.26
N LYS A 84 -3.67 -4.35 -1.65
CA LYS A 84 -3.52 -4.56 -0.21
C LYS A 84 -2.08 -4.30 0.19
N VAL A 85 -1.92 -3.73 1.37
CA VAL A 85 -0.59 -3.50 1.96
C VAL A 85 -0.38 -4.53 3.05
N VAL A 86 0.75 -5.24 2.99
CA VAL A 86 1.09 -6.30 3.95
C VAL A 86 2.43 -5.96 4.58
N ALA A 87 2.44 -5.82 5.89
CA ALA A 87 3.65 -5.69 6.69
C ALA A 87 4.16 -7.07 7.13
N SER A 88 5.47 -7.27 7.11
CA SER A 88 6.12 -8.50 7.57
C SER A 88 6.07 -8.71 9.08
N ALA A 89 5.70 -7.67 9.84
CA ALA A 89 5.61 -7.68 11.29
C ALA A 89 4.30 -7.05 11.73
N THR A 90 3.79 -7.53 12.87
CA THR A 90 2.57 -7.01 13.50
C THR A 90 2.74 -5.53 13.84
N GLN A 91 1.78 -4.71 13.41
CA GLN A 91 1.80 -3.27 13.66
C GLN A 91 0.95 -2.90 14.87
N THR A 92 1.60 -2.33 15.88
CA THR A 92 0.95 -1.76 17.09
C THR A 92 1.11 -0.24 17.18
N ALA A 93 1.77 0.39 16.20
CA ALA A 93 1.87 1.84 16.08
C ALA A 93 0.49 2.52 16.16
N THR A 94 0.43 3.76 16.66
CA THR A 94 -0.84 4.50 16.77
C THR A 94 -1.37 4.90 15.40
N ASP A 95 -0.47 5.38 14.52
CA ASP A 95 -0.78 5.65 13.12
C ASP A 95 -0.42 4.43 12.26
N ARG A 96 -1.45 3.85 11.64
CA ARG A 96 -1.37 2.64 10.78
C ARG A 96 -2.07 2.87 9.45
N ALA A 97 -2.43 4.12 9.16
CA ALA A 97 -3.15 4.50 7.96
C ALA A 97 -2.15 4.80 6.85
N ILE A 98 -1.82 3.79 6.05
CA ILE A 98 -0.93 3.94 4.90
C ILE A 98 -1.73 4.60 3.79
N ARG A 99 -1.30 5.78 3.33
CA ARG A 99 -2.00 6.48 2.25
C ARG A 99 -1.47 6.00 0.92
N VAL A 100 -2.38 5.70 0.00
CA VAL A 100 -2.07 5.17 -1.32
C VAL A 100 -2.89 5.93 -2.37
N ARG A 101 -2.29 6.24 -3.52
CA ARG A 101 -3.00 6.78 -4.68
C ARG A 101 -2.46 6.19 -5.97
N GLY A 102 -3.36 5.96 -6.93
CA GLY A 102 -2.97 5.55 -8.28
C GLY A 102 -2.40 6.72 -9.08
N MET A 103 -1.44 6.43 -9.96
CA MET A 103 -0.83 7.40 -10.84
C MET A 103 -0.65 6.83 -12.26
N ARG A 104 -0.90 7.65 -13.28
CA ARG A 104 -0.68 7.33 -14.69
C ARG A 104 -0.11 8.55 -15.42
N TYR A 105 0.87 8.35 -16.30
CA TYR A 105 1.50 9.43 -17.08
C TYR A 105 0.83 9.66 -18.44
#